data_AF-A0A970VSD7-F1
#
_entry.id   AF-A0A970VSD7-F1
#
_cell.length_a   1.000
_cell.length_b   1.000
_cell.length_c   1.000
_cell.angle_alpha   90.00
_cell.angle_beta   90.00
_cell.angle_gamma   90.00
#
_symmetry.space_group_name_H-M   'P 1'
#
loop_
_entity.id
_entity.type
_entity.pdbx_description
1 polymer ?
#
loop_
_entity_poly.entity_id
_entity_poly.type
_entity_poly.pdbx_seq_one_letter_code
_entity_poly.pdbx_strand_id
1 'polypeptide(L)'
;MSPWEAFGLSAVGNGIPALILLLLLEPTFKLLSRVDFFRKIIEYILERTRKKSDQVQKYGALGLMLFVAVPLPGTGVWTGSLLAYLFGIKFWYALPALWGGMLVAGVIVTLASLGVIKVITAGYGMFLLILAAALIFLFFWRRGGRNTS
;
A
#
# COMPACT_ATOMS: atom_id res chain seq x y z
N MET A 1 -9.10 5.34 22.08
CA MET A 1 -8.57 6.19 20.99
C MET A 1 -9.61 6.25 19.90
N SER A 2 -9.98 7.45 19.45
CA SER A 2 -10.84 7.61 18.29
C SER A 2 -10.09 7.15 17.01
N PRO A 3 -10.78 6.73 15.95
CA PRO A 3 -10.14 6.35 14.68
C PRO A 3 -9.22 7.45 14.12
N TRP A 4 -9.56 8.71 14.37
CA TRP A 4 -8.78 9.87 13.92
C TRP A 4 -7.50 10.07 14.74
N GLU A 5 -7.55 9.84 16.06
CA GLU A 5 -6.36 9.83 16.92
C GLU A 5 -5.41 8.69 16.54
N ALA A 6 -5.96 7.50 16.31
CA ALA A 6 -5.18 6.33 15.90
C ALA A 6 -4.52 6.55 14.53
N PHE A 7 -5.27 7.11 13.57
CA PHE A 7 -4.74 7.48 12.27
C PHE A 7 -3.63 8.54 12.38
N GLY A 8 -3.85 9.61 13.14
CA GLY A 8 -2.88 10.68 13.32
C GLY A 8 -1.57 10.19 13.94
N LEU A 9 -1.67 9.42 15.03
CA LEU A 9 -0.50 8.84 15.70
C LEU A 9 0.23 7.82 14.82
N SER A 10 -0.51 7.00 14.07
CA SER A 10 0.09 6.05 13.12
C SER A 10 0.79 6.76 11.96
N ALA A 11 0.18 7.80 11.39
CA ALA A 11 0.75 8.55 10.29
C ALA A 11 2.04 9.27 10.71
N VAL A 12 2.04 9.91 11.88
CA VAL A 12 3.23 10.58 12.43
C VAL A 12 4.30 9.55 12.81
N GLY A 13 3.92 8.49 13.53
CA GLY A 13 4.83 7.44 13.96
C GLY A 13 5.48 6.67 12.81
N ASN A 14 4.80 6.54 11.67
CA ASN A 14 5.35 5.91 10.46
C ASN A 14 6.13 6.91 9.60
N GLY A 15 5.61 8.14 9.46
CA GLY A 15 6.20 9.19 8.62
C GLY A 15 7.55 9.70 9.12
N ILE A 16 7.73 9.85 10.44
CA ILE A 16 9.00 10.34 11.00
C ILE A 16 10.19 9.42 10.66
N PRO A 17 10.13 8.10 10.92
CA PRO A 17 11.17 7.17 10.48
C PRO A 17 11.44 7.22 8.99
N ALA A 18 10.40 7.36 8.16
CA ALA A 18 10.55 7.45 6.71
C ALA A 18 11.29 8.73 6.27
N LEU A 19 11.07 9.87 6.94
CA LEU A 19 11.83 11.10 6.70
C LEU A 19 13.31 10.92 7.04
N ILE A 20 13.60 10.31 8.19
CA ILE A 20 14.96 9.98 8.61
C ILE A 20 15.60 9.03 7.60
N LEU A 21 14.86 8.03 7.12
CA LEU A 21 15.31 7.08 6.11
C LEU A 21 15.63 7.78 4.78
N LEU A 22 14.78 8.72 4.34
CA LEU A 22 15.03 9.49 3.11
C LEU A 22 16.32 10.32 3.17
N LEU A 23 16.68 10.83 4.35
CA LEU A 23 17.94 11.52 4.60
C LEU A 23 19.14 10.55 4.71
N LEU A 24 18.94 9.39 5.34
CA LEU A 24 19.97 8.36 5.53
C LEU A 24 20.21 7.51 4.28
N LEU A 25 19.36 7.57 3.27
CA LEU A 25 19.52 6.76 2.07
C LEU A 25 20.83 7.07 1.34
N GLU A 26 21.25 8.33 1.27
CA GLU A 26 22.50 8.70 0.63
C GLU A 26 23.74 8.05 1.28
N PRO A 27 23.99 8.17 2.60
CA PRO A 27 25.10 7.48 3.23
C PRO A 27 24.97 5.95 3.18
N THR A 28 23.75 5.41 3.27
CA THR A 28 23.50 3.96 3.19
C THR A 28 23.86 3.42 1.80
N PHE A 29 23.45 4.11 0.74
CA PHE A 29 23.79 3.73 -0.64
C PHE A 29 25.27 3.92 -0.93
N LYS A 30 25.90 4.97 -0.38
CA LYS A 30 27.36 5.16 -0.49
C LYS A 30 28.13 4.00 0.16
N LEU A 31 27.64 3.48 1.28
CA LEU A 31 28.20 2.29 1.93
C LEU A 31 27.96 1.03 1.08
N LEU A 32 26.74 0.86 0.54
CA LEU A 32 26.37 -0.28 -0.30
C LEU A 32 27.17 -0.33 -1.62
N SER A 33 27.48 0.83 -2.19
CA SER A 33 28.34 1.00 -3.38
C SER A 33 29.81 0.63 -3.15
N ARG A 34 30.22 0.24 -1.93
CA ARG A 34 31.52 -0.41 -1.72
C ARG A 34 31.60 -1.80 -2.33
N VAL A 35 30.44 -2.44 -2.57
CA VAL A 35 30.35 -3.72 -3.25
C VAL A 35 30.13 -3.47 -4.75
N ASP A 36 31.03 -3.99 -5.59
CA ASP A 36 31.06 -3.72 -7.04
C ASP A 36 29.74 -4.05 -7.75
N PHE A 37 29.03 -5.10 -7.31
CA PHE A 37 27.73 -5.49 -7.85
C PHE A 37 26.68 -4.39 -7.65
N PHE A 38 26.50 -3.92 -6.41
CA PHE A 38 25.53 -2.88 -6.10
C PHE A 38 25.93 -1.54 -6.69
N ARG A 39 27.22 -1.20 -6.70
CA ARG A 39 27.72 0.02 -7.33
C ARG A 39 27.26 0.14 -8.78
N LYS A 40 27.47 -0.91 -9.59
CA LYS A 40 27.07 -0.94 -11.01
C LYS A 40 25.57 -0.74 -11.20
N ILE A 41 24.74 -1.36 -10.36
CA ILE A 41 23.27 -1.22 -10.42
C ILE A 41 22.85 0.20 -10.07
N ILE A 42 23.37 0.72 -8.94
CA ILE A 42 23.05 2.06 -8.44
C ILE A 42 23.47 3.12 -9.45
N GLU A 43 24.70 3.05 -9.95
CA GLU A 43 25.24 3.96 -10.97
C GLU A 43 24.42 3.90 -12.25
N TYR A 44 24.08 2.71 -12.76
CA TYR A 44 23.25 2.57 -13.96
C TYR A 44 21.86 3.22 -13.81
N ILE A 45 21.23 3.06 -12.64
CA ILE A 45 19.92 3.68 -12.36
C ILE A 45 20.08 5.20 -12.22
N LEU A 46 21.08 5.66 -11.45
CA LEU A 46 21.34 7.07 -11.19
C LEU A 46 21.79 7.82 -12.45
N GLU A 47 22.57 7.22 -13.35
CA GLU A 47 23.01 7.84 -14.60
C GLU A 47 21.84 8.09 -15.56
N ARG A 48 20.84 7.19 -15.57
CA ARG A 48 19.61 7.34 -16.36
C ARG A 48 18.69 8.42 -15.82
N THR A 49 18.70 8.64 -14.52
CA THR A 49 17.82 9.61 -13.83
C THR A 49 18.48 10.98 -13.64
N ARG A 50 19.81 11.05 -13.46
CA ARG A 50 20.60 12.30 -13.38
C ARG A 50 20.54 13.16 -14.65
N LYS A 51 20.18 12.57 -15.80
CA LYS A 51 20.17 13.25 -17.10
C LYS A 51 18.89 14.01 -17.45
N LYS A 52 17.89 14.18 -16.56
CA LYS A 52 16.58 14.71 -16.98
C LYS A 52 15.92 15.71 -16.02
N SER A 53 15.68 16.91 -16.57
CA SER A 53 14.47 17.78 -16.57
C SER A 53 13.58 17.88 -15.32
N ASP A 54 13.03 19.08 -15.08
CA ASP A 54 11.94 19.37 -14.13
C ASP A 54 10.72 18.44 -14.29
N GLN A 55 10.49 17.90 -15.49
CA GLN A 55 9.43 16.93 -15.71
C GLN A 55 9.64 15.63 -14.92
N VAL A 56 10.88 15.14 -14.79
CA VAL A 56 11.14 13.91 -14.01
C VAL A 56 10.92 14.17 -12.52
N GLN A 57 11.23 15.37 -12.03
CA GLN A 57 10.94 15.75 -10.65
C GLN A 57 9.42 15.77 -10.39
N LYS A 58 8.65 16.43 -11.27
CA LYS A 58 7.20 16.59 -11.08
C LYS A 58 6.43 15.29 -11.31
N TYR A 59 6.66 14.62 -12.43
CA TYR A 59 5.96 13.36 -12.75
C TYR A 59 6.49 12.18 -11.94
N GLY A 60 7.77 12.17 -11.58
CA GLY A 60 8.33 11.19 -10.65
C GLY A 60 7.73 11.32 -9.26
N ALA A 61 7.58 12.55 -8.74
CA ALA A 61 6.91 12.78 -7.47
C ALA A 61 5.42 12.40 -7.51
N LEU A 62 4.72 12.69 -8.60
CA LEU A 62 3.33 12.26 -8.77
C LEU A 62 3.22 10.73 -8.81
N GLY A 63 4.07 10.06 -9.59
CA GLY A 63 4.10 8.60 -9.67
C GLY A 63 4.45 7.96 -8.32
N LEU A 64 5.36 8.58 -7.57
CA LEU A 64 5.72 8.16 -6.22
C LEU A 64 4.54 8.30 -5.24
N MET A 65 3.81 9.41 -5.31
CA MET A 65 2.62 9.62 -4.49
C MET A 65 1.56 8.56 -4.79
N LEU A 66 1.30 8.28 -6.06
CA LEU A 66 0.36 7.25 -6.49
C LEU A 66 0.81 5.86 -6.02
N PHE A 67 2.09 5.53 -6.14
CA PHE A 67 2.64 4.26 -5.66
C PHE A 67 2.41 4.06 -4.15
N VAL A 68 2.66 5.09 -3.34
CA VAL A 68 2.44 5.02 -1.89
C VAL A 68 0.97 5.03 -1.53
N ALA A 69 0.11 5.67 -2.34
CA ALA A 69 -1.33 5.75 -2.11
C ALA A 69 -2.05 4.40 -2.24
N VAL A 70 -1.50 3.45 -2.99
CA VAL A 70 -2.10 2.11 -3.07
C VAL A 70 -1.75 1.33 -1.80
N PRO A 71 -2.73 0.86 -1.01
CA PRO A 71 -2.46 0.13 0.23
C PRO A 71 -2.17 -1.35 -0.04
N LEU A 72 -0.99 -1.66 -0.60
CA LEU A 72 -0.52 -3.01 -0.86
C LEU A 72 0.63 -3.39 0.09
N PRO A 73 0.86 -4.69 0.33
CA PRO A 73 2.07 -5.12 1.03
C PRO A 73 3.31 -4.69 0.22
N GLY A 74 4.22 -3.95 0.87
CA GLY A 74 5.45 -3.46 0.25
C GLY A 74 5.33 -2.12 -0.48
N THR A 75 4.12 -1.57 -0.66
CA THR A 75 3.93 -0.16 -1.03
C THR A 75 3.79 0.68 0.22
N GLY A 76 4.48 1.82 0.27
CA GLY A 76 4.51 2.63 1.47
C GLY A 76 5.66 3.61 1.47
N VAL A 77 5.69 4.43 2.51
CA VAL A 77 6.66 5.51 2.68
C VAL A 77 8.12 5.02 2.67
N TRP A 78 8.37 3.81 3.17
CA TRP A 78 9.72 3.27 3.34
C TRP A 78 10.29 2.85 1.98
N THR A 79 9.54 2.03 1.24
CA THR A 79 9.87 1.64 -0.14
C THR A 79 9.81 2.84 -1.08
N GLY A 80 8.87 3.76 -0.86
CA GLY A 80 8.77 5.01 -1.59
C GLY A 80 10.01 5.89 -1.39
N SER A 81 10.57 5.95 -0.18
CA SER A 81 11.81 6.69 0.08
C SER A 81 12.97 6.12 -0.72
N LEU A 82 13.08 4.79 -0.78
CA LEU A 82 14.06 4.09 -1.62
C LEU A 82 13.89 4.45 -3.10
N LEU A 83 12.66 4.40 -3.61
CA LEU A 83 12.34 4.77 -5.00
C LEU A 83 12.64 6.25 -5.27
N ALA A 84 12.37 7.15 -4.33
CA ALA A 84 12.69 8.56 -4.46
C ALA A 84 14.20 8.78 -4.66
N TYR A 85 15.03 8.08 -3.88
CA TYR A 85 16.49 8.12 -4.01
C TYR A 85 16.94 7.53 -5.36
N LEU A 86 16.44 6.34 -5.72
CA LEU A 86 16.78 5.67 -6.98
C LEU A 86 16.39 6.49 -8.21
N PHE A 87 15.24 7.17 -8.17
CA PHE A 87 14.78 8.03 -9.25
C PHE A 87 15.38 9.44 -9.24
N GLY A 88 16.24 9.75 -8.26
CA GLY A 88 16.85 11.07 -8.11
C GLY A 88 15.83 12.19 -7.88
N ILE A 89 14.70 11.88 -7.25
CA ILE A 89 13.69 12.88 -6.90
C ILE A 89 14.23 13.68 -5.72
N LYS A 90 14.27 15.01 -5.85
CA LYS A 90 14.78 15.89 -4.79
C LYS A 90 13.89 15.77 -3.55
N PHE A 91 14.52 15.89 -2.38
CA PHE A 91 13.87 15.83 -1.07
C PHE A 91 12.55 16.61 -1.01
N TRP A 92 12.53 17.86 -1.49
CA TRP A 92 11.36 18.73 -1.43
C TRP A 92 10.20 18.33 -2.36
N TYR A 93 10.43 17.51 -3.38
CA TYR A 93 9.36 16.90 -4.19
C TYR A 93 8.95 15.53 -3.63
N ALA A 94 9.91 14.75 -3.13
CA ALA A 94 9.66 13.44 -2.55
C ALA A 94 8.84 13.53 -1.26
N LEU A 95 9.16 14.47 -0.38
CA LEU A 95 8.50 14.63 0.91
C LEU A 95 6.96 14.81 0.78
N PRO A 96 6.43 15.81 0.07
CA PRO A 96 4.99 15.97 -0.07
C PRO A 96 4.33 14.79 -0.81
N ALA A 97 5.03 14.16 -1.76
CA ALA A 97 4.52 12.98 -2.46
C ALA A 97 4.34 11.78 -1.52
N LEU A 98 5.34 11.51 -0.66
CA LEU A 98 5.31 10.41 0.30
C LEU A 98 4.23 10.62 1.37
N TRP A 99 4.15 11.82 1.94
CA TRP A 99 3.14 12.16 2.94
C TRP A 99 1.74 12.17 2.32
N GLY A 100 1.57 12.75 1.14
CA GLY A 100 0.31 12.75 0.41
C GLY A 100 -0.17 11.34 0.11
N GLY A 101 0.71 10.47 -0.40
CA GLY A 101 0.39 9.07 -0.65
C GLY A 101 0.00 8.32 0.61
N MET A 102 0.74 8.51 1.72
CA MET A 102 0.44 7.86 3.00
C MET A 102 -0.94 8.26 3.54
N LEU A 103 -1.28 9.55 3.47
CA LEU A 103 -2.58 10.03 3.91
C LEU A 103 -3.71 9.42 3.07
N VAL A 104 -3.55 9.38 1.73
CA VAL A 104 -4.52 8.75 0.83
C VAL A 104 -4.68 7.26 1.15
N ALA A 105 -3.56 6.52 1.29
CA ALA A 105 -3.58 5.10 1.62
C ALA A 105 -4.30 4.85 2.95
N GLY A 106 -3.98 5.62 3.98
CA GLY A 106 -4.61 5.44 5.28
C GLY A 106 -6.09 5.85 5.31
N VAL A 107 -6.52 6.84 4.50
CA VAL A 107 -7.96 7.13 4.28
C VAL A 107 -8.64 5.93 3.60
N ILE A 108 -8.06 5.39 2.53
CA ILE A 108 -8.60 4.22 1.83
C ILE A 108 -8.74 3.04 2.79
N VAL A 109 -7.70 2.72 3.56
CA VAL A 109 -7.70 1.61 4.53
C VAL A 109 -8.70 1.85 5.65
N THR A 110 -8.82 3.08 6.14
CA THR A 110 -9.81 3.43 7.19
C THR A 110 -11.23 3.24 6.67
N LEU A 111 -11.55 3.77 5.49
CA LEU A 111 -12.87 3.60 4.86
C LEU A 111 -13.16 2.12 4.55
N ALA A 112 -12.18 1.39 4.03
CA ALA A 112 -12.32 -0.05 3.81
C ALA A 112 -12.57 -0.78 5.12
N SER A 113 -11.84 -0.47 6.19
CA SER A 113 -12.03 -1.10 7.50
C SER A 113 -13.40 -0.81 8.11
N LEU A 114 -13.93 0.40 7.90
CA LEU A 114 -15.25 0.80 8.43
C LEU A 114 -16.43 0.17 7.67
N GLY A 115 -16.28 -0.12 6.36
CA GLY A 115 -17.39 -0.60 5.51
C GLY A 115 -17.24 -2.01 4.93
N VAL A 116 -16.03 -2.41 4.54
CA VAL A 116 -15.78 -3.65 3.76
C VAL A 116 -15.86 -4.89 4.65
N ILE A 117 -15.39 -4.84 5.90
CA ILE A 117 -15.54 -5.97 6.84
C ILE A 117 -17.02 -6.27 7.09
N LYS A 118 -17.86 -5.24 7.18
CA LYS A 118 -19.31 -5.41 7.38
C LYS A 118 -20.00 -6.01 6.15
N VAL A 119 -19.69 -5.50 4.95
CA VAL A 119 -20.26 -6.02 3.69
C VAL A 119 -19.80 -7.46 3.41
N ILE A 120 -18.53 -7.76 3.63
CA ILE A 120 -17.96 -9.11 3.43
C ILE A 120 -18.54 -10.11 4.44
N THR A 121 -18.60 -9.74 5.73
CA THR A 121 -19.17 -10.63 6.77
C THR A 121 -20.67 -10.86 6.55
N ALA A 122 -21.42 -9.81 6.18
CA ALA A 122 -22.83 -9.96 5.82
C ALA A 122 -23.02 -10.81 4.55
N GLY A 123 -22.15 -10.65 3.54
CA GLY A 123 -22.17 -11.45 2.32
C GLY A 123 -21.93 -12.94 2.56
N TYR A 124 -20.88 -13.29 3.31
CA TYR A 124 -20.61 -14.67 3.70
C TYR A 124 -21.71 -15.26 4.60
N GLY A 125 -22.25 -14.47 5.53
CA GLY A 125 -23.39 -14.87 6.37
C GLY A 125 -24.64 -15.18 5.55
N MET A 126 -24.99 -14.31 4.59
CA MET A 126 -26.14 -14.50 3.70
C MET A 126 -25.96 -15.73 2.79
N PHE A 127 -24.76 -15.94 2.24
CA PHE A 127 -24.45 -17.10 1.40
C PHE A 127 -24.59 -18.42 2.16
N LEU A 128 -24.08 -18.51 3.39
CA LEU A 128 -24.22 -19.70 4.24
C LEU A 128 -25.69 -19.99 4.61
N LEU A 129 -26.49 -18.96 4.89
CA LEU A 129 -27.92 -19.11 5.17
C LEU A 129 -28.69 -19.64 3.95
N ILE A 130 -28.42 -19.10 2.76
CA ILE A 130 -29.02 -19.57 1.50
C ILE A 130 -28.62 -21.03 1.24
N LEU A 131 -27.35 -21.38 1.43
CA LEU A 131 -26.86 -22.74 1.25
C LEU A 131 -27.51 -23.72 2.24
N ALA A 132 -27.61 -23.34 3.52
CA ALA A 132 -28.31 -24.14 4.54
C ALA A 132 -29.79 -24.32 4.21
N ALA A 133 -30.48 -23.25 3.80
CA ALA A 133 -31.88 -23.31 3.37
C ALA A 133 -32.07 -24.22 2.15
N ALA A 134 -31.17 -24.13 1.16
CA ALA A 134 -31.16 -25.01 -0.01
C ALA A 134 -30.92 -26.48 0.37
N LEU A 135 -29.99 -26.76 1.29
CA LEU A 135 -29.74 -28.12 1.77
C LEU A 135 -30.94 -28.69 2.55
N ILE A 136 -31.58 -27.89 3.40
CA ILE A 136 -32.79 -28.27 4.13
C ILE A 136 -33.92 -28.56 3.14
N PHE A 137 -34.14 -27.67 2.16
CA PHE A 137 -35.13 -27.86 1.11
C PHE A 137 -34.88 -29.15 0.32
N LEU A 138 -33.65 -29.40 -0.12
CA LEU A 138 -33.27 -30.62 -0.83
C LEU A 138 -33.45 -31.88 0.03
N PHE A 139 -33.14 -31.81 1.33
CA PHE A 139 -33.34 -32.92 2.27
C PHE A 139 -34.82 -33.28 2.39
N PHE A 140 -35.71 -32.28 2.55
CA PHE A 140 -37.15 -32.49 2.62
C PHE A 140 -37.74 -32.96 1.28
N TRP A 141 -37.30 -32.39 0.16
CA TRP A 141 -37.71 -32.81 -1.18
C TRP A 141 -37.37 -34.29 -1.45
N ARG A 142 -36.14 -34.69 -1.08
CA ARG A 142 -35.68 -36.09 -1.22
C ARG A 142 -36.36 -37.08 -0.27
N ARG A 143 -37.00 -36.59 0.80
CA ARG A 143 -37.73 -37.41 1.77
C ARG A 143 -39.23 -37.50 1.44
N GLY A 144 -39.83 -36.43 0.92
CA GLY A 144 -41.23 -36.40 0.49
C GLY A 144 -41.51 -37.27 -0.74
N GLY A 145 -40.57 -37.37 -1.69
CA GLY A 145 -40.72 -38.21 -2.89
C GLY A 145 -40.58 -39.73 -2.67
N ARG A 146 -40.37 -40.20 -1.43
CA ARG A 146 -40.20 -41.64 -1.10
C ARG A 146 -41.43 -42.30 -0.46
N ASN A 147 -42.52 -41.56 -0.23
CA ASN A 147 -43.71 -42.04 0.49
C ASN A 147 -44.97 -42.21 -0.39
N THR A 148 -44.84 -42.25 -1.72
CA THR A 148 -45.99 -42.38 -2.66
C THR A 148 -45.89 -43.60 -3.58
N SER A 149 -45.36 -44.72 -3.08
CA SER A 149 -45.42 -46.03 -3.76
C SER A 149 -46.27 -47.00 -2.95
#